data_AF-A0A438EJQ5-F1
#
_entry.id   AF-A0A438EJQ5-F1
#
_cell.length_a   1.000
_cell.length_b   1.000
_cell.length_c   1.000
_cell.angle_alpha   90.00
_cell.angle_beta   90.00
_cell.angle_gamma   90.00
#
_symmetry.space_group_name_H-M   'P 1'
#
loop_
_entity.id
_entity.type
_entity.pdbx_description
1 polymer ?
#
loop_
_entity_poly.entity_id
_entity_poly.type
_entity_poly.pdbx_seq_one_letter_code
_entity_poly.pdbx_strand_id
1 'polypeptide(L)'
;MDWVPPRSIFNMMSIKFNGFGSSKRGIVLWQATSIALIWVVWWERNARIFEDKARNSEYLWDSIFFLASLWAFCSKVFKGTPLNVLQLD
;
A
#
# COMPACT_ATOMS: atom_id res chain seq x y z
N MET A 1 -8.16 7.62 -23.16
CA MET A 1 -7.29 6.87 -22.22
C MET A 1 -7.40 7.55 -20.87
N ASP A 2 -8.35 7.14 -20.04
CA ASP A 2 -8.47 7.69 -18.69
C ASP A 2 -7.26 7.24 -17.89
N TRP A 3 -6.31 8.16 -17.76
CA TRP A 3 -5.04 8.06 -17.04
C TRP A 3 -5.22 7.73 -15.54
N VAL A 4 -6.46 7.72 -15.05
CA VAL A 4 -6.75 7.96 -13.65
C VAL A 4 -7.19 6.70 -12.91
N PRO A 5 -6.35 6.21 -11.97
CA PRO A 5 -6.88 5.94 -10.65
C PRO A 5 -6.11 6.65 -9.49
N PRO A 6 -5.49 7.84 -9.64
CA PRO A 6 -4.96 8.56 -8.51
C PRO A 6 -6.08 9.06 -7.59
N ARG A 7 -7.22 9.55 -8.08
CA ARG A 7 -8.21 10.18 -7.19
C ARG A 7 -8.96 9.16 -6.33
N SER A 8 -9.35 8.02 -6.88
CA SER A 8 -10.05 6.97 -6.13
C SER A 8 -9.14 6.30 -5.11
N ILE A 9 -7.92 5.90 -5.50
CA ILE A 9 -6.95 5.27 -4.60
C ILE A 9 -6.52 6.25 -3.51
N PHE A 10 -6.25 7.51 -3.85
CA PHE A 10 -5.83 8.52 -2.87
C PHE A 10 -6.96 8.90 -1.91
N ASN A 11 -8.21 8.99 -2.37
CA ASN A 11 -9.37 9.19 -1.51
C ASN A 11 -9.62 7.98 -0.59
N MET A 12 -9.45 6.76 -1.11
CA MET A 12 -9.64 5.53 -0.33
C MET A 12 -8.55 5.41 0.74
N MET A 13 -7.32 5.82 0.43
CA MET A 13 -6.23 5.90 1.39
C MET A 13 -6.45 6.96 2.46
N SER A 14 -6.87 8.18 2.10
CA SER A 14 -7.13 9.22 3.11
C SER A 14 -8.23 8.82 4.10
N ILE A 15 -9.20 8.01 3.66
CA ILE A 15 -10.26 7.45 4.50
C ILE A 15 -9.73 6.33 5.42
N LYS A 16 -9.04 5.31 4.89
CA LYS A 16 -8.57 4.15 5.70
C LYS A 16 -7.37 4.49 6.59
N PHE A 17 -6.49 5.40 6.19
CA PHE A 17 -5.22 5.63 6.86
C PHE A 17 -5.16 6.82 7.85
N ASN A 18 -6.20 7.67 7.90
CA ASN A 18 -6.35 8.60 9.04
C ASN A 18 -6.52 7.88 10.40
N GLY A 19 -6.71 6.54 10.41
CA GLY A 19 -6.92 5.72 11.59
C GLY A 19 -5.66 5.16 12.28
N PHE A 20 -4.45 5.33 11.72
CA PHE A 20 -3.24 4.68 12.30
C PHE A 20 -2.77 5.28 13.63
N GLY A 21 -3.21 6.51 13.96
CA GLY A 21 -2.85 7.21 15.20
C GLY A 21 -1.36 7.55 15.32
N SER A 22 -0.98 8.21 16.40
CA SER A 22 0.40 8.67 16.66
C SER A 22 1.29 7.65 17.37
N SER A 23 0.85 6.40 17.50
CA SER A 23 1.63 5.35 18.15
C SER A 23 2.87 4.98 17.32
N LYS A 24 3.93 4.47 17.95
CA LYS A 24 5.14 4.01 17.23
C LYS A 24 4.81 2.96 16.15
N ARG A 25 3.84 2.07 16.43
CA ARG A 25 3.33 1.07 15.47
C ARG A 25 2.54 1.72 14.35
N GLY A 26 1.67 2.66 14.68
CA GLY A 26 0.88 3.44 13.71
C GLY A 26 1.74 4.21 12.72
N ILE A 27 2.81 4.87 13.21
CA ILE A 27 3.77 5.59 12.36
C ILE A 27 4.47 4.63 11.38
N VAL A 28 4.91 3.46 11.84
CA VAL A 28 5.57 2.47 10.97
C VAL A 28 4.60 1.93 9.92
N LEU A 29 3.36 1.63 10.30
CA LEU A 29 2.33 1.19 9.34
C LEU A 29 2.04 2.28 8.31
N TRP A 30 1.88 3.53 8.75
CA TRP A 30 1.67 4.67 7.85
C TRP A 30 2.84 4.85 6.86
N GLN A 31 4.09 4.76 7.34
CA GLN A 31 5.26 4.81 6.48
C GLN A 31 5.30 3.64 5.49
N ALA A 32 5.10 2.41 5.95
CA ALA A 32 5.12 1.22 5.11
C ALA A 32 4.08 1.31 3.99
N THR A 33 2.86 1.73 4.30
CA THR A 33 1.81 1.92 3.29
C THR A 33 2.11 3.08 2.35
N SER A 34 2.62 4.20 2.85
CA SER A 34 2.96 5.35 2.01
C SER A 34 4.00 4.98 0.95
N ILE A 35 5.03 4.23 1.34
CA ILE A 35 6.04 3.75 0.40
C ILE A 35 5.41 2.73 -0.55
N ALA A 36 4.53 1.83 -0.06
CA ALA A 36 3.96 0.74 -0.86
C ALA A 36 3.07 1.29 -1.97
N LEU A 37 2.31 2.33 -1.67
CA LEU A 37 1.55 3.10 -2.65
C LEU A 37 2.46 3.65 -3.75
N ILE A 38 3.49 4.41 -3.38
CA ILE A 38 4.40 5.04 -4.35
C ILE A 38 5.02 3.97 -5.26
N TRP A 39 5.40 2.84 -4.67
CA TRP A 39 5.96 1.70 -5.38
C TRP A 39 4.98 1.08 -6.39
N VAL A 40 3.76 0.76 -5.97
CA VAL A 40 2.75 0.15 -6.85
C VAL A 40 2.32 1.10 -7.96
N VAL A 41 2.16 2.39 -7.67
CA VAL A 41 1.84 3.40 -8.69
C VAL A 41 2.97 3.51 -9.72
N TRP A 42 4.22 3.55 -9.27
CA TRP A 42 5.38 3.59 -10.16
C TRP A 42 5.46 2.32 -11.03
N TRP A 43 5.27 1.15 -10.42
CA TRP A 43 5.32 -0.13 -11.13
C TRP A 43 4.20 -0.27 -12.17
N GLU A 44 2.97 0.09 -11.81
CA GLU A 44 1.83 0.05 -12.73
C GLU A 44 2.01 1.03 -13.90
N ARG A 45 2.56 2.22 -13.63
CA ARG A 45 2.88 3.19 -14.68
C ARG A 45 3.90 2.63 -15.67
N ASN A 46 4.94 1.97 -15.17
CA ASN A 46 5.95 1.35 -16.03
C ASN A 46 5.38 0.18 -16.83
N ALA A 47 4.57 -0.68 -16.20
CA ALA A 47 3.95 -1.81 -16.90
C ALA A 47 3.02 -1.35 -18.04
N ARG A 48 2.28 -0.26 -17.86
CA ARG A 48 1.43 0.31 -18.93
C ARG A 48 2.25 0.88 -20.09
N ILE A 49 3.40 1.51 -19.80
CA ILE A 49 4.25 2.13 -20.83
C ILE A 49 5.07 1.07 -21.59
N PHE A 50 5.65 0.12 -20.88
CA PHE A 50 6.64 -0.81 -21.45
C PHE A 50 6.04 -2.17 -21.83
N GLU A 51 4.96 -2.59 -21.19
CA GLU A 51 4.35 -3.92 -21.42
C GLU A 51 2.94 -3.84 -22.01
N ASP A 52 2.38 -2.63 -22.17
CA ASP A 52 0.98 -2.39 -22.58
C ASP A 52 -0.05 -3.18 -21.73
N LYS A 53 0.28 -3.41 -20.46
CA LYS A 53 -0.56 -4.12 -19.50
C LYS A 53 -1.20 -3.14 -18.52
N ALA A 54 -2.51 -3.29 -18.33
CA ALA A 54 -3.26 -2.56 -17.32
C ALA A 54 -3.88 -3.54 -16.32
N ARG A 55 -3.53 -3.40 -15.03
CA ARG A 55 -4.09 -4.23 -13.96
C ARG A 55 -5.36 -3.59 -13.38
N ASN A 56 -6.23 -4.44 -12.83
CA ASN A 56 -7.46 -3.99 -12.14
C ASN A 56 -7.10 -3.29 -10.81
N SER A 57 -7.95 -2.36 -10.37
CA SER A 57 -7.79 -1.63 -9.11
C SER A 57 -7.76 -2.53 -7.87
N GLU A 58 -8.51 -3.63 -7.87
CA GLU A 58 -8.49 -4.63 -6.79
C GLU A 58 -7.11 -5.25 -6.65
N TYR A 59 -6.49 -5.66 -7.75
CA TYR A 59 -5.14 -6.22 -7.74
C TYR A 59 -4.10 -5.21 -7.25
N LEU A 60 -4.23 -3.94 -7.65
CA LEU A 60 -3.33 -2.88 -7.17
C LEU A 60 -3.48 -2.68 -5.66
N TRP A 61 -4.71 -2.77 -5.16
CA TRP A 61 -5.01 -2.64 -3.75
C TRP A 61 -4.44 -3.79 -2.91
N ASP A 62 -4.65 -5.03 -3.35
CA ASP A 62 -4.07 -6.22 -2.73
C ASP A 62 -2.55 -6.15 -2.71
N SER A 63 -1.94 -5.64 -3.79
CA SER A 63 -0.49 -5.44 -3.89
C SER A 63 0.02 -4.41 -2.88
N ILE A 64 -0.70 -3.29 -2.70
CA ILE A 64 -0.35 -2.25 -1.71
C ILE A 64 -0.42 -2.85 -0.30
N PHE A 65 -1.49 -3.56 0.04
CA PHE A 65 -1.65 -4.16 1.35
C PHE A 65 -0.60 -5.23 1.66
N PHE A 66 -0.32 -6.08 0.68
CA PHE A 66 0.70 -7.10 0.82
C PHE A 66 2.08 -6.48 1.07
N LEU A 67 2.47 -5.48 0.26
CA LEU A 67 3.75 -4.79 0.41
C LEU A 67 3.85 -4.01 1.73
N ALA A 68 2.79 -3.31 2.11
CA ALA A 68 2.73 -2.58 3.38
C ALA A 68 2.89 -3.53 4.58
N SER A 69 2.18 -4.66 4.57
CA SER A 69 2.24 -5.68 5.62
C SER A 69 3.63 -6.31 5.70
N LEU A 70 4.21 -6.65 4.54
CA LEU A 70 5.55 -7.24 4.44
C LEU A 70 6.62 -6.27 4.97
N TRP A 71 6.54 -4.99 4.61
CA TRP A 71 7.51 -3.99 5.07
C TRP A 71 7.34 -3.63 6.55
N ALA A 72 6.10 -3.58 7.04
CA ALA A 72 5.84 -3.44 8.47
C ALA A 72 6.39 -4.64 9.26
N PHE A 73 6.19 -5.86 8.75
CA PHE A 73 6.73 -7.10 9.34
C PHE A 73 8.25 -7.12 9.41
N CYS A 74 8.93 -6.65 8.36
CA CYS A 74 10.39 -6.52 8.33
C CYS A 74 10.92 -5.45 9.31
N SER A 75 10.07 -4.61 9.89
CA SER A 75 10.50 -3.60 10.85
C SER A 75 10.77 -4.18 12.24
N LYS A 76 11.71 -3.55 12.96
CA LYS A 76 12.00 -3.92 14.36
C LYS A 76 10.81 -3.73 15.31
N VAL A 77 9.86 -2.86 14.95
CA VAL A 77 8.70 -2.49 15.78
C VAL A 77 7.65 -3.62 15.85
N PHE A 78 7.62 -4.49 14.85
CA PHE A 78 6.71 -5.63 14.76
C PHE A 78 7.40 -6.99 14.96
N LYS A 79 8.63 -7.01 15.51
CA LYS A 79 9.35 -8.25 15.80
C LYS A 79 8.52 -9.18 16.70
N GLY A 80 8.29 -10.41 16.25
CA GLY A 80 7.46 -11.41 16.95
C GLY A 80 5.95 -11.30 16.69
N THR A 81 5.51 -10.34 15.87
CA THR A 81 4.12 -10.27 15.39
C THR A 81 4.01 -11.11 14.12
N PRO A 82 3.11 -12.11 14.06
CA PRO A 82 2.95 -12.92 12.86
C PRO A 82 2.29 -12.09 11.73
N LEU A 83 2.70 -12.32 10.49
CA LEU A 83 2.29 -11.52 9.33
C LEU A 83 0.77 -11.52 9.11
N ASN A 84 0.09 -12.62 9.43
CA ASN A 84 -1.37 -12.74 9.35
C ASN A 84 -2.12 -11.76 10.27
N VAL A 85 -1.49 -11.28 11.35
CA VAL A 85 -2.06 -10.25 12.24
C VAL A 85 -1.85 -8.84 11.70
N LEU A 86 -0.91 -8.66 10.77
CA LEU A 86 -0.63 -7.39 10.10
C LEU A 86 -1.40 -7.22 8.79
N GLN A 87 -2.12 -8.24 8.34
CA GLN A 87 -3.09 -8.07 7.26
C GLN A 87 -4.16 -7.08 7.75
N LEU A 88 -4.13 -5.90 7.14
CA LEU A 88 -5.11 -4.85 7.36
C LEU A 88 -6.33 -5.20 6.49
N ASP A 89 -7.44 -5.62 7.11
CA ASP A 89 -8.73 -5.81 6.42
C ASP A 89 -9.30 -4.49 5.88
#